data_AF-A0AA89BP40-F1
#
_entry.id   AF-A0AA89BP40-F1
#
_cell.length_a   1.000
_cell.length_b   1.000
_cell.length_c   1.000
_cell.angle_alpha   90.00
_cell.angle_beta   90.00
_cell.angle_gamma   90.00
#
_symmetry.space_group_name_H-M   'P 1'
#
loop_
_entity.id
_entity.type
_entity.pdbx_description
1 polymer ?
#
loop_
_entity_poly.entity_id
_entity_poly.type
_entity_poly.pdbx_seq_one_letter_code
_entity_poly.pdbx_strand_id
1 'polypeptide(L)'
;MSTSSYSDPGEVPPSPRAMMQYEQNRRKETDERDAVQKKTFTKWANKHLLKAGRRILDLFEDLKDGHNLISLLEVLAHDTLPREKGRMRFHKIQNVQIALDYLGKKGIKLVNIRSDEIVDGNPKLTLGLIWTIILHFQRIQKPPIGVPASSEKKKEIDINRRYKFIYCLQDVKPFTEGEGLSKIRNESTMHWQMQGKRKAFHAIEDAI
;
A
#
# COMPACT_ATOMS: atom_id res chain seq x y z
N MET A 1 46.25 -6.02 22.92
CA MET A 1 46.19 -4.62 23.39
C MET A 1 45.13 -3.91 22.56
N SER A 2 44.16 -3.32 23.24
CA SER A 2 42.85 -2.91 22.74
C SER A 2 42.90 -1.69 21.81
N THR A 3 42.16 -1.75 20.70
CA THR A 3 41.85 -0.56 19.88
C THR A 3 40.67 0.20 20.51
N SER A 4 40.97 1.42 20.93
CA SER A 4 40.09 2.40 21.57
C SER A 4 38.84 2.71 20.73
N SER A 5 37.66 2.46 21.30
CA SER A 5 36.37 2.90 20.76
C SER A 5 36.14 4.37 21.12
N TYR A 6 36.20 5.23 20.11
CA TYR A 6 35.87 6.66 20.19
C TYR A 6 34.48 6.82 20.82
N SER A 7 34.46 7.24 22.09
CA SER A 7 33.23 7.59 22.81
C SER A 7 33.14 9.10 22.82
N ASP A 8 32.22 9.65 22.04
CA ASP A 8 31.95 11.10 21.99
C ASP A 8 31.39 11.58 23.35
N PRO A 9 32.05 12.50 24.07
CA PRO A 9 31.65 12.90 25.41
C PRO A 9 30.55 13.97 25.34
N GLY A 10 29.27 13.56 25.38
CA GLY A 10 28.18 14.52 25.57
C GLY A 10 26.75 14.07 25.28
N GLU A 11 26.54 12.96 24.58
CA GLU A 11 25.17 12.52 24.27
C GLU A 11 24.64 11.56 25.35
N VAL A 12 23.84 12.10 26.27
CA VAL A 12 23.04 11.27 27.18
C VAL A 12 22.05 10.49 26.32
N PRO A 13 22.05 9.14 26.37
CA PRO A 13 21.07 8.37 25.61
C PRO A 13 19.65 8.77 26.03
N PRO A 14 18.70 8.87 25.09
CA PRO A 14 17.33 9.28 25.40
C PRO A 14 16.76 8.40 26.51
N SER A 15 16.08 9.03 27.47
CA SER A 15 15.49 8.28 28.60
C SER A 15 14.57 7.16 28.10
N PRO A 16 14.44 6.03 28.81
CA PRO A 16 13.52 4.96 28.43
C PRO A 16 12.10 5.45 28.15
N ARG A 17 11.65 6.50 28.86
CA ARG A 17 10.36 7.16 28.65
C ARG A 17 10.25 7.85 27.29
N ALA A 18 11.29 8.56 26.87
CA ALA A 18 11.33 9.23 25.56
C ALA A 18 11.36 8.21 24.41
N MET A 19 12.11 7.11 24.57
CA MET A 19 12.16 6.01 23.60
C MET A 19 10.78 5.34 23.43
N MET A 20 10.11 5.02 24.54
CA MET A 20 8.75 4.46 24.50
C MET A 20 7.76 5.39 23.79
N GLN A 21 7.83 6.70 24.05
CA GLN A 21 6.95 7.68 23.41
C GLN A 21 7.21 7.81 21.91
N TYR A 22 8.49 7.78 21.48
CA TYR A 22 8.85 7.76 20.07
C TYR A 22 8.31 6.51 19.36
N GLU A 23 8.45 5.33 19.96
CA GLU A 23 7.93 4.10 19.38
C GLU A 23 6.40 4.10 19.26
N GLN A 24 5.71 4.60 20.28
CA GLN A 24 4.25 4.74 20.24
C GLN A 24 3.79 5.72 19.16
N ASN A 25 4.45 6.87 19.04
CA ASN A 25 4.14 7.85 18.00
C ASN A 25 4.40 7.26 16.60
N ARG A 26 5.53 6.56 16.42
CA ARG A 26 5.86 5.87 15.17
C ARG A 26 4.81 4.81 14.81
N ARG A 27 4.32 4.04 15.80
CA ARG A 27 3.24 3.05 15.59
C ARG A 27 1.95 3.72 15.14
N LYS A 28 1.49 4.75 15.87
CA LYS A 28 0.28 5.52 15.51
C LYS A 28 0.36 6.10 14.09
N GLU A 29 1.49 6.69 13.73
CA GLU A 29 1.72 7.20 12.37
C GLU A 29 1.67 6.10 11.31
N THR A 30 2.12 4.88 11.63
CA THR A 30 2.06 3.73 10.72
C THR A 30 0.61 3.28 10.54
N ASP A 31 -0.13 3.14 11.64
CA ASP A 31 -1.54 2.72 11.62
C ASP A 31 -2.43 3.72 10.85
N GLU A 32 -2.20 5.02 11.03
CA GLU A 32 -2.91 6.07 10.28
C GLU A 32 -2.63 6.00 8.77
N ARG A 33 -1.37 5.77 8.39
CA ARG A 33 -0.97 5.63 6.98
C ARG A 33 -1.58 4.38 6.35
N ASP A 34 -1.55 3.26 7.05
CA ASP A 34 -2.10 1.99 6.58
C ASP A 34 -3.63 2.07 6.45
N ALA A 35 -4.31 2.77 7.38
CA ALA A 35 -5.74 3.02 7.32
C ALA A 35 -6.14 3.84 6.09
N VAL A 36 -5.39 4.91 5.78
CA VAL A 36 -5.63 5.70 4.56
C VAL A 36 -5.35 4.90 3.30
N GLN A 37 -4.29 4.10 3.27
CA GLN A 37 -4.00 3.23 2.14
C GLN A 37 -5.13 2.23 1.91
N LYS A 38 -5.60 1.55 2.97
CA LYS A 38 -6.74 0.62 2.94
C LYS A 38 -7.99 1.30 2.38
N LYS A 39 -8.38 2.45 2.94
CA LYS A 39 -9.57 3.21 2.50
C LYS A 39 -9.49 3.54 1.01
N THR A 40 -8.31 3.95 0.57
CA THR A 40 -8.08 4.39 -0.79
C THR A 40 -8.11 3.25 -1.79
N PHE A 41 -7.44 2.14 -1.49
CA PHE A 41 -7.47 0.94 -2.32
C PHE A 41 -8.87 0.32 -2.36
N THR A 42 -9.61 0.39 -1.26
CA THR A 42 -11.02 -0.03 -1.19
C THR A 42 -11.89 0.80 -2.14
N LYS A 43 -11.77 2.13 -2.10
CA LYS A 43 -12.51 3.02 -3.02
C LYS A 43 -12.17 2.71 -4.48
N TRP A 44 -10.89 2.54 -4.79
CA TRP A 44 -10.45 2.22 -6.15
C TRP A 44 -11.02 0.88 -6.63
N ALA A 45 -10.90 -0.19 -5.83
CA ALA A 45 -11.44 -1.50 -6.20
C ALA A 45 -12.96 -1.44 -6.40
N ASN A 46 -13.69 -0.73 -5.53
CA ASN A 46 -15.14 -0.57 -5.64
C ASN A 46 -15.57 0.20 -6.90
N LYS A 47 -14.81 1.19 -7.37
CA LYS A 47 -15.07 1.89 -8.65
C LYS A 47 -15.20 0.90 -9.82
N HIS A 48 -14.43 -0.19 -9.78
CA HIS A 48 -14.46 -1.23 -10.81
C HIS A 48 -15.48 -2.32 -10.49
N LEU A 49 -15.51 -2.82 -9.25
CA LEU A 49 -16.39 -3.93 -8.83
C LEU A 49 -17.89 -3.61 -8.93
N LEU A 50 -18.28 -2.34 -8.82
CA LEU A 50 -19.68 -1.93 -9.03
C LEU A 50 -20.19 -2.32 -10.42
N LYS A 51 -19.32 -2.36 -11.44
CA LYS A 51 -19.68 -2.81 -12.80
C LYS A 51 -20.02 -4.31 -12.87
N ALA A 52 -19.55 -5.09 -11.91
CA ALA A 52 -19.86 -6.50 -11.74
C ALA A 52 -20.87 -6.75 -10.60
N GLY A 53 -21.55 -5.70 -10.10
CA GLY A 53 -22.53 -5.81 -9.01
C GLY A 53 -21.92 -6.23 -7.66
N ARG A 54 -20.62 -6.00 -7.45
CA ARG A 54 -19.88 -6.38 -6.23
C ARG A 54 -19.36 -5.17 -5.47
N ARG A 55 -19.13 -5.36 -4.17
CA ARG A 55 -18.60 -4.32 -3.27
C ARG A 55 -17.73 -4.94 -2.19
N ILE A 56 -16.70 -4.21 -1.80
CA ILE A 56 -15.80 -4.45 -0.67
C ILE A 56 -16.14 -3.44 0.43
N LEU A 57 -16.43 -3.93 1.63
CA LEU A 57 -16.59 -3.16 2.87
C LEU A 57 -15.28 -3.16 3.65
N ASP A 58 -14.68 -4.33 3.81
CA ASP A 58 -13.37 -4.51 4.42
C ASP A 58 -12.43 -5.21 3.44
N LEU A 59 -11.41 -4.48 3.00
CA LEU A 59 -10.40 -4.97 2.06
C LEU A 59 -9.70 -6.27 2.52
N PHE A 60 -9.48 -6.44 3.81
CA PHE A 60 -8.73 -7.58 4.34
C PHE A 60 -9.60 -8.80 4.57
N GLU A 61 -10.92 -8.64 4.68
CA GLU A 61 -11.86 -9.74 4.83
C GLU A 61 -12.51 -10.14 3.50
N ASP A 62 -12.98 -9.17 2.73
CA ASP A 62 -13.79 -9.42 1.53
C ASP A 62 -12.97 -9.87 0.32
N LEU A 63 -11.64 -9.93 0.43
CA LEU A 63 -10.76 -10.49 -0.60
C LEU A 63 -10.37 -11.95 -0.31
N LYS A 64 -10.60 -12.45 0.91
CA LYS A 64 -10.12 -13.76 1.37
C LYS A 64 -10.73 -14.95 0.64
N ASP A 65 -11.92 -14.81 0.05
CA ASP A 65 -12.56 -15.87 -0.72
C ASP A 65 -12.12 -15.92 -2.19
N GLY A 66 -11.35 -14.92 -2.64
CA GLY A 66 -10.86 -14.76 -4.00
C GLY A 66 -11.90 -14.28 -5.03
N HIS A 67 -13.20 -14.28 -4.72
CA HIS A 67 -14.23 -13.96 -5.72
C HIS A 67 -14.19 -12.51 -6.17
N ASN A 68 -13.95 -11.58 -5.24
CA ASN A 68 -13.80 -10.17 -5.55
C ASN A 68 -12.50 -9.89 -6.32
N LEU A 69 -11.41 -10.62 -6.05
CA LEU A 69 -10.18 -10.53 -6.85
C LEU A 69 -10.42 -10.96 -8.28
N ILE A 70 -11.06 -12.12 -8.49
CA ILE A 70 -11.38 -12.62 -9.83
C ILE A 70 -12.26 -11.61 -10.57
N SER A 71 -13.35 -11.14 -9.96
CA SER A 71 -14.25 -10.15 -10.59
C SER A 71 -13.55 -8.83 -10.92
N LEU A 72 -12.63 -8.37 -10.06
CA LEU A 72 -11.86 -7.17 -10.32
C LEU A 72 -10.99 -7.35 -11.58
N LEU A 73 -10.31 -8.50 -11.71
CA LEU A 73 -9.47 -8.80 -12.87
C LEU A 73 -10.27 -8.96 -14.16
N GLU A 74 -11.44 -9.60 -14.10
CA GLU A 74 -12.36 -9.72 -15.25
C GLU A 74 -12.78 -8.33 -15.76
N VAL A 75 -13.18 -7.44 -14.85
CA VAL A 75 -13.59 -6.07 -15.21
C VAL A 75 -12.43 -5.24 -15.76
N LEU A 76 -11.24 -5.38 -15.20
CA LEU A 76 -10.07 -4.60 -15.61
C LEU A 76 -9.49 -5.07 -16.94
N ALA A 77 -9.51 -6.38 -17.19
CA ALA A 77 -8.91 -6.98 -18.36
C ALA A 77 -9.89 -7.28 -19.50
N HIS A 78 -11.20 -7.14 -19.24
CA HIS A 78 -12.28 -7.55 -20.15
C HIS A 78 -12.16 -9.02 -20.56
N ASP A 79 -11.80 -9.87 -19.59
CA ASP A 79 -11.59 -11.31 -19.77
C ASP A 79 -12.45 -12.09 -18.78
N THR A 80 -12.66 -13.39 -19.01
CA THR A 80 -13.43 -14.26 -18.12
C THR A 80 -12.51 -15.26 -17.44
N LEU A 81 -12.63 -15.41 -16.12
CA LEU A 81 -11.78 -16.29 -15.32
C LEU A 81 -12.61 -17.42 -14.69
N PRO A 82 -12.03 -18.63 -14.52
CA PRO A 82 -12.70 -19.72 -13.83
C PRO A 82 -12.90 -19.40 -12.34
N ARG A 83 -13.86 -20.10 -11.70
CA ARG A 83 -14.19 -19.93 -10.29
C ARG A 83 -14.49 -21.27 -9.65
N GLU A 84 -13.77 -21.58 -8.58
CA GLU A 84 -14.08 -22.71 -7.72
C GLU A 84 -15.28 -22.41 -6.83
N LYS A 85 -16.20 -23.37 -6.75
CA LYS A 85 -17.40 -23.30 -5.91
C LYS A 85 -17.14 -24.00 -4.60
N GLY A 86 -17.48 -23.36 -3.48
CA GLY A 86 -17.40 -23.97 -2.16
C GLY A 86 -17.04 -22.97 -1.08
N ARG A 87 -17.20 -23.38 0.18
CA ARG A 87 -16.98 -22.51 1.35
C ARG A 87 -15.73 -22.86 2.16
N MET A 88 -15.16 -24.05 1.94
CA MET A 88 -13.96 -24.51 2.65
C MET A 88 -12.74 -23.68 2.25
N ARG A 89 -11.75 -23.59 3.16
CA ARG A 89 -10.49 -22.87 2.94
C ARG A 89 -9.78 -23.28 1.64
N PHE A 90 -9.83 -24.56 1.28
CA PHE A 90 -9.29 -25.08 0.03
C PHE A 90 -9.85 -24.35 -1.22
N HIS A 91 -11.17 -24.17 -1.31
CA HIS A 91 -11.79 -23.47 -2.44
C HIS A 91 -11.39 -21.99 -2.48
N LYS A 92 -11.28 -21.35 -1.31
CA LYS A 92 -10.81 -19.96 -1.20
C LYS A 92 -9.38 -19.81 -1.72
N ILE A 93 -8.48 -20.71 -1.31
CA ILE A 93 -7.10 -20.75 -1.80
C ILE A 93 -7.07 -20.89 -3.31
N GLN A 94 -7.88 -21.79 -3.88
CA GLN A 94 -7.90 -21.95 -5.33
C GLN A 94 -8.44 -20.72 -6.07
N ASN A 95 -9.49 -20.08 -5.57
CA ASN A 95 -9.98 -18.84 -6.17
C ASN A 95 -8.93 -17.73 -6.13
N VAL A 96 -8.20 -17.58 -5.02
CA VAL A 96 -7.08 -16.63 -4.97
C VAL A 96 -5.97 -17.05 -5.94
N GLN A 97 -5.61 -18.34 -5.98
CA GLN A 97 -4.57 -18.85 -6.87
C GLN A 97 -4.88 -18.58 -8.34
N ILE A 98 -6.13 -18.78 -8.78
CA ILE A 98 -6.59 -18.45 -10.13
C ILE A 98 -6.30 -16.97 -10.47
N ALA A 99 -6.58 -16.06 -9.54
CA ALA A 99 -6.29 -14.64 -9.72
C ALA A 99 -4.78 -14.36 -9.82
N LEU A 100 -3.95 -14.98 -8.98
CA LEU A 100 -2.49 -14.82 -9.00
C LEU A 100 -1.87 -15.39 -10.29
N ASP A 101 -2.31 -16.57 -10.73
CA ASP A 101 -1.84 -17.20 -11.96
C ASP A 101 -2.21 -16.37 -13.19
N TYR A 102 -3.41 -15.77 -13.20
CA TYR A 102 -3.83 -14.87 -14.25
C TYR A 102 -2.91 -13.63 -14.36
N LEU A 103 -2.54 -13.04 -13.22
CA LEU A 103 -1.58 -11.93 -13.19
C LEU A 103 -0.22 -12.37 -13.72
N GLY A 104 0.25 -13.57 -13.33
CA GLY A 104 1.48 -14.17 -13.86
C GLY A 104 1.46 -14.33 -15.38
N LYS A 105 0.35 -14.82 -15.95
CA LYS A 105 0.14 -14.95 -17.40
C LYS A 105 0.17 -13.61 -18.15
N LYS A 106 -0.22 -12.51 -17.50
CA LYS A 106 -0.10 -11.14 -18.03
C LYS A 106 1.31 -10.54 -17.85
N GLY A 107 2.29 -11.33 -17.39
CA GLY A 107 3.68 -10.91 -17.21
C GLY A 107 3.96 -10.14 -15.93
N ILE A 108 3.03 -10.16 -14.96
CA ILE A 108 3.18 -9.46 -13.68
C ILE A 108 3.96 -10.37 -12.72
N LYS A 109 5.08 -9.87 -12.21
CA LYS A 109 5.90 -10.61 -11.24
C LYS A 109 5.35 -10.38 -9.83
N LEU A 110 4.75 -11.42 -9.26
CA LEU A 110 4.29 -11.45 -7.88
C LEU A 110 5.41 -12.00 -6.99
N VAL A 111 6.28 -11.11 -6.49
CA VAL A 111 7.37 -11.52 -5.59
C VAL A 111 6.83 -11.66 -4.17
N ASN A 112 6.98 -12.85 -3.59
CA ASN A 112 6.64 -13.13 -2.19
C ASN A 112 5.16 -12.92 -1.81
N ILE A 113 4.24 -13.13 -2.75
CA ILE A 113 2.79 -13.16 -2.49
C ILE A 113 2.30 -14.58 -2.78
N ARG A 114 1.70 -15.22 -1.78
CA ARG A 114 1.12 -16.57 -1.87
C ARG A 114 -0.38 -16.51 -1.66
N SER A 115 -1.11 -17.48 -2.20
CA SER A 115 -2.58 -17.52 -2.13
C SER A 115 -3.10 -17.71 -0.70
N ASP A 116 -2.45 -18.54 0.10
CA ASP A 116 -2.82 -18.80 1.49
C ASP A 116 -2.70 -17.57 2.39
N GLU A 117 -1.67 -16.74 2.21
CA GLU A 117 -1.49 -15.48 2.95
C GLU A 117 -2.63 -14.48 2.71
N ILE A 118 -3.18 -14.45 1.51
CA ILE A 118 -4.31 -13.59 1.16
C ILE A 118 -5.61 -14.16 1.75
N VAL A 119 -5.78 -15.48 1.71
CA VAL A 119 -6.94 -16.15 2.35
C VAL A 119 -6.95 -15.96 3.85
N ASP A 120 -5.78 -15.91 4.48
CA ASP A 120 -5.64 -15.65 5.91
C ASP A 120 -5.79 -14.16 6.26
N GLY A 121 -5.84 -13.28 5.25
CA GLY A 121 -6.13 -11.85 5.41
C GLY A 121 -4.91 -11.02 5.81
N ASN A 122 -3.69 -11.42 5.43
CA ASN A 122 -2.47 -10.68 5.74
C ASN A 122 -2.56 -9.25 5.17
N PRO A 123 -2.64 -8.18 5.99
CA PRO A 123 -2.91 -6.82 5.51
C PRO A 123 -1.82 -6.32 4.55
N LYS A 124 -0.56 -6.56 4.89
CA LYS A 124 0.59 -6.07 4.10
C LYS A 124 0.64 -6.72 2.72
N LEU A 125 0.43 -8.02 2.65
CA LEU A 125 0.43 -8.75 1.38
C LEU A 125 -0.82 -8.45 0.55
N THR A 126 -1.97 -8.25 1.18
CA THR A 126 -3.21 -7.83 0.51
C THR A 126 -3.08 -6.44 -0.11
N LEU A 127 -2.53 -5.46 0.63
CA LEU A 127 -2.23 -4.13 0.10
C LEU A 127 -1.22 -4.20 -1.05
N GLY A 128 -0.16 -5.01 -0.91
CA GLY A 128 0.85 -5.22 -1.95
C GLY A 128 0.28 -5.83 -3.24
N LEU A 129 -0.66 -6.77 -3.12
CA LEU A 129 -1.35 -7.37 -4.25
C LEU A 129 -2.22 -6.35 -4.99
N ILE A 130 -3.08 -5.62 -4.28
CA ILE A 130 -3.98 -4.62 -4.88
C ILE A 130 -3.16 -3.50 -5.54
N TRP A 131 -2.09 -3.06 -4.88
CA TRP A 131 -1.15 -2.10 -5.46
C TRP A 131 -0.56 -2.59 -6.79
N THR A 132 -0.10 -3.84 -6.84
CA THR A 132 0.43 -4.45 -8.06
C THR A 132 -0.59 -4.44 -9.20
N ILE A 133 -1.84 -4.79 -8.90
CA ILE A 133 -2.95 -4.77 -9.86
C ILE A 133 -3.19 -3.34 -10.37
N ILE A 134 -3.30 -2.36 -9.46
CA ILE A 134 -3.47 -0.94 -9.78
C ILE A 134 -2.38 -0.48 -10.75
N LEU A 135 -1.11 -0.70 -10.40
CA LEU A 135 0.02 -0.25 -11.19
C LEU A 135 0.02 -0.82 -12.62
N HIS A 136 -0.34 -2.10 -12.77
CA HIS A 136 -0.35 -2.72 -14.09
C HIS A 136 -1.47 -2.15 -14.97
N PHE A 137 -2.71 -2.19 -14.50
CA PHE A 137 -3.87 -1.84 -15.33
C PHE A 137 -4.03 -0.32 -15.54
N GLN A 138 -3.56 0.51 -14.62
CA GLN A 138 -3.56 1.97 -14.84
C GLN A 138 -2.49 2.42 -15.84
N ARG A 139 -1.36 1.72 -15.96
CA ARG A 139 -0.35 2.03 -16.98
C ARG A 139 -0.86 1.74 -18.39
N ILE A 140 -1.65 0.68 -18.54
CA ILE A 140 -2.24 0.28 -19.83
C ILE A 140 -3.31 1.28 -20.29
N GLN A 141 -4.03 1.92 -19.36
CA GLN A 141 -5.09 2.89 -19.72
C GLN A 141 -4.58 4.28 -20.15
N LYS A 142 -3.26 4.54 -20.15
CA LYS A 142 -2.74 5.81 -20.65
C LYS A 142 -2.97 5.92 -22.15
N PRO A 143 -3.61 7.00 -22.64
CA PRO A 143 -3.78 7.19 -24.07
C PRO A 143 -2.42 7.36 -24.77
N PRO A 144 -2.32 7.04 -26.06
CA PRO A 144 -1.12 7.25 -26.84
C PRO A 144 -0.64 8.70 -26.72
N ILE A 145 0.69 8.89 -26.77
CA ILE A 145 1.32 10.21 -26.78
C ILE A 145 0.71 11.02 -27.93
N GLY A 146 0.05 12.14 -27.61
CA GLY A 146 -0.60 13.03 -28.59
C GLY A 146 -2.11 13.14 -28.48
N VAL A 147 -2.80 12.29 -27.70
CA VAL A 147 -4.25 12.43 -27.47
C VAL A 147 -4.52 13.18 -26.16
N PRO A 148 -5.24 14.33 -26.19
CA PRO A 148 -5.56 15.06 -24.98
C PRO A 148 -6.48 14.23 -24.08
N ALA A 149 -6.02 13.94 -22.85
CA ALA A 149 -6.82 13.24 -21.86
C ALA A 149 -8.04 14.06 -21.46
N SER A 150 -9.22 13.43 -21.39
CA SER A 150 -10.45 14.04 -20.85
C SER A 150 -10.25 14.52 -19.42
N SER A 151 -11.10 15.46 -18.97
CA SER A 151 -11.09 16.02 -17.62
C SER A 151 -11.12 14.96 -16.52
N GLU A 152 -11.93 13.89 -16.67
CA GLU A 152 -11.94 12.77 -15.72
C GLU A 152 -10.61 12.00 -15.73
N LYS A 153 -10.03 11.74 -16.91
CA LYS A 153 -8.76 11.00 -17.03
C LYS A 153 -7.56 11.81 -16.49
N LYS A 154 -7.59 13.15 -16.59
CA LYS A 154 -6.59 14.04 -15.96
C LYS A 154 -6.62 13.96 -14.44
N LYS A 155 -7.81 13.98 -13.82
CA LYS A 155 -7.96 13.82 -12.36
C LYS A 155 -7.40 12.47 -11.89
N GLU A 156 -7.68 11.40 -12.63
CA GLU A 156 -7.19 10.04 -12.33
C GLU A 156 -5.66 9.93 -12.46
N ILE A 157 -5.05 10.56 -13.46
CA ILE A 157 -3.58 10.62 -13.63
C ILE A 157 -2.91 11.43 -12.50
N ASP A 158 -3.54 12.49 -12.02
CA ASP A 158 -2.98 13.34 -10.96
C ASP A 158 -3.05 12.67 -9.58
N ILE A 159 -4.16 11.97 -9.30
CA ILE A 159 -4.30 11.02 -8.19
C ILE A 159 -3.15 9.98 -8.23
N ASN A 160 -2.82 9.46 -9.41
CA ASN A 160 -1.74 8.48 -9.60
C ASN A 160 -0.32 9.05 -9.46
N ARG A 161 -0.11 10.33 -9.78
CA ARG A 161 1.15 11.03 -9.46
C ARG A 161 1.29 11.27 -7.95
N ARG A 162 0.19 11.56 -7.25
CA ARG A 162 0.16 11.64 -5.78
C ARG A 162 0.39 10.27 -5.10
N TYR A 163 -0.09 9.15 -5.67
CA TYR A 163 0.26 7.81 -5.16
C TYR A 163 1.76 7.50 -5.24
N LYS A 164 2.45 7.96 -6.29
CA LYS A 164 3.92 7.84 -6.40
C LYS A 164 4.64 8.64 -5.31
N PHE A 165 4.05 9.75 -4.84
CA PHE A 165 4.55 10.53 -3.72
C PHE A 165 4.35 9.80 -2.38
N ILE A 166 3.22 9.12 -2.17
CA ILE A 166 3.00 8.29 -0.96
C ILE A 166 4.02 7.15 -0.85
N TYR A 167 4.34 6.47 -1.96
CA TYR A 167 5.36 5.42 -1.98
C TYR A 167 6.79 5.96 -1.84
N CYS A 168 7.09 7.15 -2.38
CA CYS A 168 8.38 7.82 -2.14
C CYS A 168 8.59 8.15 -0.65
N LEU A 169 7.52 8.36 0.12
CA LEU A 169 7.57 8.50 1.57
C LEU A 169 7.69 7.14 2.32
N GLN A 170 7.72 6.01 1.63
CA GLN A 170 8.04 4.68 2.18
C GLN A 170 9.53 4.30 1.97
N ASP A 171 10.27 5.02 1.11
CA ASP A 171 11.73 4.84 0.94
C ASP A 171 12.56 5.56 2.03
N VAL A 172 12.06 5.64 3.26
CA VAL A 172 12.93 5.86 4.41
C VAL A 172 13.42 4.47 4.80
N LYS A 173 14.64 4.13 4.35
CA LYS A 173 15.35 2.89 4.71
C LYS A 173 15.11 2.58 6.20
N PRO A 174 14.86 1.31 6.59
CA PRO A 174 14.93 0.95 7.99
C PRO A 174 16.29 1.40 8.49
N PHE A 175 16.21 2.22 9.50
CA PHE A 175 17.34 2.87 10.09
C PHE A 175 18.23 1.79 10.73
N THR A 176 19.35 1.47 10.10
CA THR A 176 20.35 0.58 10.67
C THR A 176 20.95 1.26 11.89
N GLU A 177 21.11 0.52 12.99
CA GLU A 177 21.41 0.97 14.36
C GLU A 177 22.62 1.92 14.53
N GLY A 178 23.38 2.22 13.48
CA GLY A 178 24.51 3.15 13.51
C GLY A 178 24.22 4.62 13.18
N GLU A 179 23.08 4.97 12.57
CA GLU A 179 22.83 6.37 12.15
C GLU A 179 22.03 7.19 13.21
N GLY A 180 21.72 6.55 14.35
CA GLY A 180 20.78 6.88 15.46
C GLY A 180 20.54 8.32 15.76
N LEU A 181 21.62 8.86 16.25
CA LEU A 181 21.55 9.86 17.28
C LEU A 181 21.75 11.24 16.67
N SER A 182 22.45 11.31 15.52
CA SER A 182 22.76 12.54 14.79
C SER A 182 21.53 13.29 14.25
N LYS A 183 20.39 12.62 14.01
CA LYS A 183 19.17 13.23 13.41
C LYS A 183 18.02 13.47 14.38
N ILE A 184 18.13 13.04 15.64
CA ILE A 184 17.14 13.34 16.70
C ILE A 184 17.36 14.76 17.26
N ARG A 185 18.30 15.54 16.68
CA ARG A 185 18.87 16.74 17.28
C ARG A 185 18.05 18.04 17.16
N ASN A 186 16.84 18.05 16.59
CA ASN A 186 16.02 19.27 16.56
C ASN A 186 14.51 19.02 16.48
N GLU A 187 13.78 19.42 17.52
CA GLU A 187 12.31 19.37 17.61
C GLU A 187 11.63 20.14 16.45
N SER A 188 12.26 21.23 15.99
CA SER A 188 11.80 22.04 14.85
C SER A 188 11.80 21.28 13.52
N THR A 189 12.74 20.34 13.31
CA THR A 189 12.83 19.54 12.09
C THR A 189 11.71 18.49 12.03
N MET A 190 11.39 17.88 13.19
CA MET A 190 10.25 16.98 13.31
C MET A 190 8.93 17.72 13.07
N HIS A 191 8.75 18.90 13.66
CA HIS A 191 7.53 19.70 13.50
C HIS A 191 7.30 20.16 12.04
N TRP A 192 8.35 20.59 11.33
CA TRP A 192 8.25 20.94 9.90
C TRP A 192 7.93 19.74 9.00
N GLN A 193 8.53 18.57 9.26
CA GLN A 193 8.15 17.34 8.54
C GLN A 193 6.72 16.88 8.85
N MET A 194 6.25 17.05 10.09
CA MET A 194 4.88 16.72 10.51
C MET A 194 3.84 17.65 9.87
N GLN A 195 4.10 18.96 9.81
CA GLN A 195 3.19 19.92 9.18
C GLN A 195 3.10 19.75 7.66
N GLY A 196 4.23 19.47 6.99
CA GLY A 196 4.24 19.15 5.56
C GLY A 196 3.45 17.87 5.24
N LYS A 197 3.57 16.84 6.09
CA LYS A 197 2.81 15.58 5.97
C LYS A 197 1.31 15.76 6.23
N ARG A 198 0.90 16.53 7.26
CA ARG A 198 -0.52 16.84 7.54
C ARG A 198 -1.20 17.62 6.43
N LYS A 199 -0.53 18.61 5.85
CA LYS A 199 -1.08 19.39 4.72
C LYS A 199 -1.26 18.53 3.47
N ALA A 200 -0.33 17.60 3.20
CA ALA A 200 -0.50 16.61 2.14
C ALA A 200 -1.64 15.62 2.42
N PHE A 201 -1.86 15.25 3.69
CA PHE A 201 -2.94 14.36 4.14
C PHE A 201 -4.34 14.98 3.97
N HIS A 202 -4.55 16.23 4.38
CA HIS A 202 -5.82 16.92 4.15
C HIS A 202 -6.10 17.18 2.66
N ALA A 203 -5.07 17.50 1.87
CA ALA A 203 -5.22 17.65 0.42
C ALA A 203 -5.60 16.34 -0.33
N ILE A 204 -5.50 15.18 0.33
CA ILE A 204 -5.97 13.88 -0.18
C ILE A 204 -7.44 13.65 0.19
N GLU A 205 -7.91 14.09 1.35
CA GLU A 205 -9.32 13.97 1.76
C GLU A 205 -10.25 14.85 0.92
N ASP A 206 -9.81 16.05 0.55
CA ASP A 206 -10.62 17.01 -0.23
C ASP A 206 -10.75 16.65 -1.72
N ALA A 207 -9.99 15.67 -2.22
CA ALA A 207 -9.88 15.35 -3.65
C ALA A 207 -10.60 14.05 -4.08
N ILE A 208 -11.31 13.38 -3.16
CA ILE A 208 -12.04 12.12 -3.41
C ILE A 208 -13.51 12.26 -3.01
#